data_AF-A0A7C5RZ90-F1
#
_entry.id   AF-A0A7C5RZ90-F1
#
_cell.length_a   1.000
_cell.length_b   1.000
_cell.length_c   1.000
_cell.angle_alpha   90.00
_cell.angle_beta   90.00
_cell.angle_gamma   90.00
#
_symmetry.space_group_name_H-M   'P 1'
#
loop_
_entity.id
_entity.type
_entity.pdbx_description
1 polymer ?
#
loop_
_entity_poly.entity_id
_entity_poly.type
_entity_poly.pdbx_seq_one_letter_code
_entity_poly.pdbx_strand_id
1 'polypeptide(L)'
;MFEFMLALMMLGQIDCNDNLICTIDSIENGDCKHTLIENYCLIENTCYKTYETSEDGCGICLPQKDPYKFSDNKNDDLVCTTDQQDESGRCLHILKKDYCLIDHMCVLNGSEDTNGCRACDTSKDLYGWTPYDSSLSCDDGNNCTKNDHCDGLGECRGEEYSCNDNIDCTLDLCDGNGGCQYPIKNNYCFINGECIEDLLVDPTNECKYCNVLADQNDWTNVVNGTKCNDGDESTPFDYCDGKGKCVGYKTDPFSDAGTEHTDVYDTELGSDTNEKMQIDREGCSCSTLE
;
A
#
# COMPACT_ATOMS: atom_id res chain seq x y z
N MET A 1 -29.76 41.13 -51.50
CA MET A 1 -28.71 40.12 -51.29
C MET A 1 -28.42 40.02 -49.80
N PHE A 2 -29.35 39.47 -49.01
CA PHE A 2 -29.09 39.02 -47.63
C PHE A 2 -30.24 38.09 -47.19
N GLU A 3 -30.77 37.31 -48.14
CA GLU A 3 -31.34 36.00 -47.88
C GLU A 3 -30.27 35.01 -48.34
N PHE A 4 -30.11 33.85 -47.67
CA PHE A 4 -29.11 32.79 -47.93
C PHE A 4 -27.78 32.78 -47.13
N MET A 5 -27.73 33.26 -45.89
CA MET A 5 -26.64 32.86 -44.98
C MET A 5 -27.07 32.66 -43.52
N LEU A 6 -28.29 32.16 -43.31
CA LEU A 6 -28.72 31.68 -41.99
C LEU A 6 -29.44 30.32 -42.10
N ALA A 7 -28.91 29.43 -42.93
CA ALA A 7 -29.42 28.08 -43.11
C ALA A 7 -28.28 27.03 -43.17
N LEU A 8 -27.19 27.26 -42.43
CA LEU A 8 -26.08 26.31 -42.39
C LEU A 8 -25.37 26.24 -41.02
N MET A 9 -26.13 26.23 -39.92
CA MET A 9 -25.65 25.77 -38.60
C MET A 9 -26.81 25.11 -37.84
N MET A 10 -27.48 24.16 -38.48
CA MET A 10 -28.25 23.11 -37.81
C MET A 10 -27.58 21.79 -38.17
N LEU A 11 -26.27 21.68 -37.90
CA LEU A 11 -25.65 20.35 -37.85
C LEU A 11 -26.23 19.73 -36.58
N GLY A 12 -27.15 18.79 -36.78
CA GLY A 12 -27.83 18.08 -35.71
C GLY A 12 -26.83 17.63 -34.66
N GLN A 13 -27.13 17.95 -33.41
CA GLN A 13 -26.52 17.25 -32.29
C GLN A 13 -26.78 15.76 -32.55
N ILE A 14 -25.73 15.00 -32.86
CA ILE A 14 -25.82 13.55 -32.97
C ILE A 14 -26.17 13.09 -31.55
N ASP A 15 -27.43 12.73 -31.35
CA ASP A 15 -27.87 12.12 -30.11
C ASP A 15 -27.30 10.70 -30.10
N CYS A 16 -26.21 10.55 -29.37
CA CYS A 16 -25.44 9.32 -29.29
C CYS A 16 -25.92 8.39 -28.17
N ASN A 17 -27.00 8.76 -27.47
CA ASN A 17 -27.50 7.96 -26.36
C ASN A 17 -28.34 6.78 -26.86
N ASP A 18 -27.89 5.54 -26.66
CA ASP A 18 -28.69 4.34 -27.00
C ASP A 18 -29.75 3.99 -25.94
N ASN A 19 -29.79 4.77 -24.85
CA ASN A 19 -30.63 4.60 -23.67
C ASN A 19 -30.39 3.27 -22.93
N LEU A 20 -29.22 2.63 -23.13
CA LEU A 20 -28.83 1.43 -22.40
C LEU A 20 -27.94 1.80 -21.22
N ILE A 21 -28.33 1.36 -20.02
CA ILE A 21 -27.59 1.66 -18.79
C ILE A 21 -26.21 0.99 -18.72
N CYS A 22 -25.98 -0.01 -19.57
CA CYS A 22 -24.77 -0.81 -19.59
C CYS A 22 -23.74 -0.33 -20.61
N THR A 23 -24.01 0.75 -21.35
CA THR A 23 -23.09 1.32 -22.34
C THR A 23 -22.65 2.72 -21.91
N ILE A 24 -21.41 3.05 -22.26
CA ILE A 24 -20.89 4.42 -22.25
C ILE A 24 -20.91 4.89 -23.69
N ASP A 25 -21.71 5.93 -23.91
CA ASP A 25 -21.92 6.51 -25.23
C ASP A 25 -20.95 7.67 -25.45
N SER A 26 -20.25 7.62 -26.58
CA SER A 26 -19.21 8.58 -26.92
C SER A 26 -19.20 8.88 -28.41
N ILE A 27 -18.91 10.14 -28.77
CA ILE A 27 -18.74 10.53 -30.17
C ILE A 27 -17.25 10.50 -30.48
N GLU A 28 -16.83 9.58 -31.34
CA GLU A 28 -15.45 9.45 -31.82
C GLU A 28 -15.43 9.71 -33.33
N ASN A 29 -14.69 10.74 -33.78
CA ASN A 29 -14.58 11.13 -35.20
C ASN A 29 -15.90 11.44 -35.92
N GLY A 30 -16.94 11.82 -35.19
CA GLY A 30 -18.28 12.09 -35.74
C GLY A 30 -19.18 10.86 -35.83
N ASP A 31 -18.67 9.69 -35.46
CA ASP A 31 -19.44 8.46 -35.30
C ASP A 31 -19.82 8.26 -33.83
N CYS A 32 -21.02 7.73 -33.61
CA CYS A 32 -21.46 7.34 -32.27
C CYS A 32 -20.93 5.95 -31.92
N LYS A 33 -20.30 5.83 -30.75
CA LYS A 33 -19.71 4.61 -30.23
C LYS A 33 -20.27 4.30 -28.85
N HIS A 34 -20.82 3.10 -28.72
CA HIS A 34 -21.37 2.56 -27.48
C HIS A 34 -20.40 1.52 -26.94
N THR A 35 -19.80 1.80 -25.77
CA THR A 35 -18.82 0.90 -25.15
C THR A 35 -19.46 0.23 -23.94
N LEU A 36 -19.52 -1.09 -23.95
CA LEU A 36 -20.08 -1.85 -22.82
C LEU A 36 -19.27 -1.61 -21.54
N ILE A 37 -19.96 -1.35 -20.44
CA ILE A 37 -19.40 -1.16 -19.10
C ILE A 37 -19.03 -2.53 -18.51
N GLU A 38 -17.96 -2.55 -17.71
CA GLU A 38 -17.58 -3.73 -16.95
C GLU A 38 -18.72 -4.21 -16.03
N ASN A 39 -18.78 -5.51 -15.78
CA ASN A 39 -19.82 -6.15 -14.98
C ASN A 39 -21.24 -6.13 -15.57
N TYR A 40 -21.36 -5.91 -16.88
CA TYR A 40 -22.62 -6.06 -17.61
C TYR A 40 -22.48 -6.98 -18.82
N CYS A 41 -23.56 -7.66 -19.17
CA CYS A 41 -23.77 -8.26 -20.48
C CYS A 41 -24.82 -7.46 -21.26
N LEU A 42 -24.65 -7.38 -22.58
CA LEU A 42 -25.64 -6.86 -23.51
C LEU A 42 -26.15 -8.00 -24.39
N ILE A 43 -27.31 -8.55 -24.03
CA ILE A 43 -27.87 -9.74 -24.65
C ILE A 43 -29.20 -9.35 -25.29
N GLU A 44 -29.33 -9.50 -26.60
CA GLU A 44 -30.54 -9.15 -27.36
C GLU A 44 -31.06 -7.73 -27.08
N ASN A 45 -30.12 -6.76 -27.00
CA ASN A 45 -30.41 -5.34 -26.71
C ASN A 45 -30.99 -5.08 -25.30
N THR A 46 -30.77 -6.01 -24.37
CA THR A 46 -31.12 -5.87 -22.96
C THR A 46 -29.85 -5.94 -22.10
N CYS A 47 -29.74 -5.02 -21.15
CA CYS A 47 -28.63 -4.97 -20.20
C CYS A 47 -28.90 -5.93 -19.03
N TYR A 48 -27.95 -6.81 -18.75
CA TYR A 48 -27.95 -7.68 -17.58
C TYR A 48 -26.72 -7.40 -16.73
N LYS A 49 -26.87 -7.31 -15.41
CA LYS A 49 -25.71 -7.25 -14.51
C LYS A 49 -25.04 -8.62 -14.41
N THR A 50 -23.77 -8.66 -14.06
CA THR A 50 -23.06 -9.91 -13.75
C THR A 50 -23.90 -10.76 -12.80
N TYR A 51 -24.02 -12.05 -13.14
CA TYR A 51 -24.81 -13.05 -12.44
C TYR A 51 -26.33 -12.96 -12.53
N GLU A 52 -26.89 -12.00 -13.27
CA GLU A 52 -28.32 -12.04 -13.61
C GLU A 52 -28.60 -13.20 -14.58
N THR A 53 -29.75 -13.84 -14.41
CA THR A 53 -30.15 -15.02 -15.17
C THR A 53 -31.13 -14.68 -16.29
N SER A 54 -31.17 -15.55 -17.31
CA SER A 54 -32.26 -15.56 -18.29
C SER A 54 -33.62 -15.84 -17.63
N GLU A 55 -34.70 -15.60 -18.35
CA GLU A 55 -36.08 -15.81 -17.85
C GLU A 55 -36.36 -17.26 -17.42
N ASP A 56 -35.76 -18.23 -18.10
CA ASP A 56 -35.84 -19.65 -17.75
C ASP A 56 -34.80 -20.07 -16.69
N GLY A 57 -33.96 -19.15 -16.21
CA GLY A 57 -32.90 -19.41 -15.22
C GLY A 57 -31.70 -20.20 -15.76
N CYS A 58 -31.75 -20.71 -17.00
CA CYS A 58 -30.75 -21.61 -17.56
C CYS A 58 -29.58 -20.89 -18.24
N GLY A 59 -29.65 -19.57 -18.33
CA GLY A 59 -28.59 -18.69 -18.79
C GLY A 59 -28.12 -17.77 -17.68
N ILE A 60 -26.83 -17.50 -17.59
CA ILE A 60 -26.26 -16.52 -16.63
C ILE A 60 -25.33 -15.53 -17.34
N CYS A 61 -25.42 -14.26 -16.95
CA CYS A 61 -24.53 -13.21 -17.44
C CYS A 61 -23.13 -13.34 -16.82
N LEU A 62 -22.13 -13.71 -17.62
CA LEU A 62 -20.71 -13.75 -17.25
C LEU A 62 -19.89 -12.92 -18.25
N PRO A 63 -19.76 -11.60 -18.01
CA PRO A 63 -19.11 -10.68 -18.96
C PRO A 63 -17.68 -11.06 -19.33
N GLN A 64 -16.97 -11.71 -18.40
CA GLN A 64 -15.59 -12.18 -18.58
C GLN A 64 -15.48 -13.38 -19.54
N LYS A 65 -16.59 -14.10 -19.77
CA LYS A 65 -16.63 -15.25 -20.69
C LYS A 65 -17.16 -14.85 -22.05
N ASP A 66 -18.32 -14.22 -22.08
CA ASP A 66 -18.91 -13.62 -23.28
C ASP A 66 -19.94 -12.56 -22.84
N PRO A 67 -19.68 -11.27 -23.08
CA PRO A 67 -20.59 -10.20 -22.68
C PRO A 67 -21.83 -10.09 -23.57
N TYR A 68 -21.91 -10.82 -24.69
CA TYR A 68 -23.02 -10.71 -25.64
C TYR A 68 -23.93 -11.94 -25.67
N LYS A 69 -23.71 -12.91 -24.78
CA LYS A 69 -24.49 -14.14 -24.71
C LYS A 69 -24.54 -14.72 -23.29
N PHE A 70 -25.67 -15.32 -22.95
CA PHE A 70 -25.77 -16.13 -21.72
C PHE A 70 -24.84 -17.34 -21.75
N SER A 71 -24.19 -17.59 -20.62
CA SER A 71 -23.48 -18.84 -20.34
C SER A 71 -24.46 -19.94 -19.92
N ASP A 72 -24.09 -21.21 -20.11
CA ASP A 72 -24.87 -22.36 -19.61
C ASP A 72 -24.93 -22.32 -18.07
N ASN A 73 -26.14 -22.25 -17.53
CA ASN A 73 -26.45 -22.20 -16.10
C ASN A 73 -27.37 -23.36 -15.69
N LYS A 74 -27.27 -24.52 -16.35
CA LYS A 74 -27.94 -25.74 -15.87
C LYS A 74 -27.35 -26.29 -14.58
N ASN A 75 -26.09 -25.97 -14.35
CA ASN A 75 -25.36 -26.15 -13.11
C ASN A 75 -24.66 -24.81 -12.85
N ASP A 76 -24.97 -24.16 -11.74
CA ASP A 76 -24.39 -22.85 -11.39
C ASP A 76 -22.95 -22.97 -10.84
N ASP A 77 -22.41 -24.19 -10.79
CA ASP A 77 -21.10 -24.54 -10.22
C ASP A 77 -20.95 -24.18 -8.73
N LEU A 78 -22.05 -23.90 -8.04
CA LEU A 78 -22.06 -23.59 -6.61
C LEU A 78 -22.31 -24.86 -5.80
N VAL A 79 -21.32 -25.25 -4.98
CA VAL A 79 -21.43 -26.44 -4.13
C VAL A 79 -22.58 -26.33 -3.11
N CYS A 80 -23.03 -25.13 -2.78
CA CYS A 80 -24.11 -24.87 -1.83
C CYS A 80 -25.51 -24.94 -2.45
N THR A 81 -25.66 -25.09 -3.76
CA THR A 81 -26.97 -25.23 -4.41
C THR A 81 -27.20 -26.67 -4.86
N THR A 82 -28.47 -26.97 -5.14
CA THR A 82 -28.90 -28.18 -5.84
C THR A 82 -29.57 -27.75 -7.12
N ASP A 83 -28.92 -28.04 -8.24
CA ASP A 83 -29.41 -27.69 -9.57
C ASP A 83 -30.46 -28.70 -10.03
N GLN A 84 -31.59 -28.19 -10.50
CA GLN A 84 -32.64 -29.00 -11.10
C GLN A 84 -33.38 -28.21 -12.17
N GLN A 85 -34.13 -28.91 -13.02
CA GLN A 85 -35.10 -28.28 -13.91
C GLN A 85 -36.51 -28.60 -13.43
N ASP A 86 -37.40 -27.61 -13.48
CA ASP A 86 -38.83 -27.84 -13.24
C ASP A 86 -39.52 -28.52 -14.43
N GLU A 87 -40.81 -28.83 -14.29
CA GLU A 87 -41.60 -29.50 -15.35
C GLU A 87 -41.69 -28.67 -16.66
N SER A 88 -41.44 -27.36 -16.59
CA SER A 88 -41.43 -26.46 -17.75
C SER A 88 -40.02 -26.30 -18.36
N GLY A 89 -39.01 -26.98 -17.80
CA GLY A 89 -37.63 -26.89 -18.24
C GLY A 89 -36.86 -25.69 -17.69
N ARG A 90 -37.42 -24.92 -16.74
CA ARG A 90 -36.73 -23.81 -16.09
C ARG A 90 -35.69 -24.32 -15.11
N CYS A 91 -34.49 -23.74 -15.13
CA CYS A 91 -33.42 -24.08 -14.21
C CYS A 91 -33.68 -23.43 -12.84
N LEU A 92 -33.56 -24.24 -11.80
CA LEU A 92 -33.71 -23.87 -10.40
C LEU A 92 -32.43 -24.24 -9.66
N HIS A 93 -31.89 -23.28 -8.92
CA HIS A 93 -30.73 -23.47 -8.05
C HIS A 93 -31.18 -23.36 -6.60
N ILE A 94 -31.45 -24.50 -5.97
CA ILE A 94 -31.98 -24.51 -4.61
C ILE A 94 -30.83 -24.47 -3.61
N LEU A 95 -30.72 -23.38 -2.87
CA LEU A 95 -29.76 -23.25 -1.78
C LEU A 95 -29.97 -24.34 -0.72
N LYS A 96 -28.87 -25.03 -0.35
CA LYS A 96 -28.83 -26.04 0.70
C LYS A 96 -28.93 -25.37 2.07
N LYS A 97 -29.70 -25.97 2.98
CA LYS A 97 -30.04 -25.44 4.31
C LYS A 97 -28.87 -25.03 5.23
N ASP A 98 -27.68 -25.58 5.00
CA ASP A 98 -26.50 -25.37 5.85
C ASP A 98 -25.59 -24.25 5.30
N TYR A 99 -26.05 -23.52 4.28
CA TYR A 99 -25.29 -22.48 3.61
C TYR A 99 -26.09 -21.18 3.47
N CYS A 100 -25.36 -20.07 3.52
CA CYS A 100 -25.78 -18.80 2.93
C CYS A 100 -25.14 -18.66 1.54
N LEU A 101 -25.80 -17.92 0.67
CA LEU A 101 -25.25 -17.47 -0.62
C LEU A 101 -25.01 -15.97 -0.54
N ILE A 102 -23.79 -15.57 -0.19
CA ILE A 102 -23.42 -14.17 0.03
C ILE A 102 -22.43 -13.76 -1.05
N ASP A 103 -22.75 -12.72 -1.83
CA ASP A 103 -21.94 -12.23 -2.95
C ASP A 103 -21.49 -13.34 -3.92
N HIS A 104 -22.42 -14.24 -4.27
CA HIS A 104 -22.15 -15.42 -5.13
C HIS A 104 -21.17 -16.45 -4.53
N MET A 105 -20.86 -16.36 -3.24
CA MET A 105 -20.04 -17.34 -2.53
C MET A 105 -20.89 -18.21 -1.61
N CYS A 106 -20.54 -19.50 -1.60
CA CYS A 106 -21.10 -20.47 -0.67
C CYS A 106 -20.44 -20.31 0.70
N VAL A 107 -21.18 -19.75 1.67
CA VAL A 107 -20.71 -19.57 3.04
C VAL A 107 -21.39 -20.57 3.96
N LEU A 108 -20.63 -21.36 4.71
CA LEU A 108 -21.19 -22.33 5.65
C LEU A 108 -21.85 -21.62 6.83
N ASN A 109 -23.00 -22.12 7.29
CA ASN A 109 -23.68 -21.58 8.48
C ASN A 109 -22.74 -21.46 9.69
N GLY A 110 -22.74 -20.29 10.32
CA GLY A 110 -21.88 -19.92 11.44
C GLY A 110 -20.48 -19.44 11.05
N SER A 111 -20.13 -19.39 9.76
CA SER A 111 -18.85 -18.78 9.35
C SER A 111 -18.91 -17.27 9.54
N GLU A 112 -17.82 -16.69 10.06
CA GLU A 112 -17.65 -15.25 10.25
C GLU A 112 -17.06 -14.59 9.00
N ASP A 113 -17.36 -13.31 8.83
CA ASP A 113 -16.73 -12.47 7.82
C ASP A 113 -15.33 -11.99 8.27
N THR A 114 -14.67 -11.20 7.43
CA THR A 114 -13.28 -10.77 7.70
C THR A 114 -13.14 -9.81 8.87
N ASN A 115 -14.18 -9.05 9.23
CA ASN A 115 -14.15 -8.11 10.36
C ASN A 115 -14.63 -8.75 11.68
N GLY A 116 -15.10 -10.00 11.64
CA GLY A 116 -15.54 -10.75 12.82
C GLY A 116 -16.84 -10.25 13.45
N CYS A 117 -17.57 -9.34 12.80
CA CYS A 117 -18.80 -8.74 13.30
C CYS A 117 -20.06 -9.18 12.59
N ARG A 118 -19.93 -10.07 11.60
CA ARG A 118 -21.06 -10.69 10.93
C ARG A 118 -20.83 -12.17 10.73
N ALA A 119 -21.93 -12.91 10.61
CA ALA A 119 -21.88 -14.33 10.27
C ALA A 119 -22.94 -14.69 9.24
N CYS A 120 -22.68 -15.81 8.55
CA CYS A 120 -23.75 -16.52 7.87
C CYS A 120 -24.66 -17.15 8.93
N ASP A 121 -25.89 -16.65 9.06
CA ASP A 121 -26.92 -17.24 9.92
C ASP A 121 -28.11 -17.66 9.05
N THR A 122 -28.16 -18.95 8.73
CA THR A 122 -29.20 -19.51 7.85
C THR A 122 -30.60 -19.46 8.46
N SER A 123 -30.73 -19.07 9.74
CA SER A 123 -32.02 -18.84 10.40
C SER A 123 -32.51 -17.40 10.29
N LYS A 124 -31.66 -16.47 9.87
CA LYS A 124 -31.95 -15.02 9.80
C LYS A 124 -31.96 -14.51 8.37
N ASP A 125 -30.88 -14.72 7.65
CA ASP A 125 -30.72 -14.29 6.27
C ASP A 125 -29.87 -15.30 5.50
N LEU A 126 -30.45 -15.82 4.41
CA LEU A 126 -29.79 -16.78 3.54
C LEU A 126 -28.91 -16.12 2.47
N TYR A 127 -29.09 -14.82 2.22
CA TYR A 127 -28.45 -14.10 1.11
C TYR A 127 -27.60 -12.91 1.56
N GLY A 128 -27.47 -12.71 2.88
CA GLY A 128 -26.76 -11.61 3.48
C GLY A 128 -26.02 -12.00 4.74
N TRP A 129 -25.02 -11.19 5.07
CA TRP A 129 -24.32 -11.26 6.35
C TRP A 129 -25.24 -10.81 7.49
N THR A 130 -25.33 -11.61 8.56
CA THR A 130 -26.10 -11.27 9.76
C THR A 130 -25.18 -10.63 10.82
N PRO A 131 -25.43 -9.38 11.25
CA PRO A 131 -24.64 -8.72 12.28
C PRO A 131 -24.69 -9.41 13.65
N TYR A 132 -23.56 -9.43 14.35
CA TYR A 132 -23.49 -9.74 15.77
C TYR A 132 -23.94 -8.57 16.66
N ASP A 133 -24.22 -8.87 17.92
CA ASP A 133 -24.58 -7.88 18.93
C ASP A 133 -23.44 -6.92 19.23
N SER A 134 -23.78 -5.71 19.67
CA SER A 134 -22.82 -4.63 19.88
C SER A 134 -21.86 -4.79 21.08
N SER A 135 -21.73 -5.99 21.62
CA SER A 135 -20.88 -6.29 22.80
C SER A 135 -19.85 -7.37 22.51
N LEU A 136 -19.90 -7.97 21.31
CA LEU A 136 -18.91 -8.93 20.88
C LEU A 136 -17.60 -8.20 20.59
N SER A 137 -16.52 -8.66 21.21
CA SER A 137 -15.17 -8.16 20.93
C SER A 137 -14.75 -8.54 19.51
N CYS A 138 -14.06 -7.62 18.85
CA CYS A 138 -13.50 -7.80 17.51
C CYS A 138 -12.17 -7.02 17.43
N ASP A 139 -11.58 -6.92 16.24
CA ASP A 139 -10.39 -6.12 15.96
C ASP A 139 -10.68 -5.29 14.71
N ASP A 140 -10.70 -3.95 14.82
CA ASP A 140 -11.00 -3.06 13.70
C ASP A 140 -9.77 -2.82 12.79
N GLY A 141 -8.62 -3.40 13.15
CA GLY A 141 -7.35 -3.32 12.43
C GLY A 141 -6.62 -1.99 12.61
N ASN A 142 -7.14 -1.06 13.42
CA ASN A 142 -6.54 0.24 13.67
C ASN A 142 -5.80 0.23 15.02
N ASN A 143 -4.48 0.26 14.99
CA ASN A 143 -3.70 0.29 16.23
C ASN A 143 -3.96 1.55 17.10
N CYS A 144 -4.52 2.64 16.56
CA CYS A 144 -4.86 3.85 17.29
C CYS A 144 -6.30 3.87 17.83
N THR A 145 -6.97 2.72 17.85
CA THR A 145 -8.20 2.48 18.61
C THR A 145 -7.95 1.42 19.69
N LYS A 146 -8.87 1.33 20.65
CA LYS A 146 -8.85 0.32 21.71
C LYS A 146 -10.28 -0.06 22.09
N ASN A 147 -10.45 -1.13 22.86
CA ASN A 147 -11.77 -1.60 23.32
C ASN A 147 -12.73 -1.92 22.16
N ASP A 148 -12.19 -2.53 21.11
CA ASP A 148 -12.88 -2.84 19.87
C ASP A 148 -14.04 -3.81 20.11
N HIS A 149 -15.20 -3.42 19.58
CA HIS A 149 -16.42 -4.21 19.64
C HIS A 149 -17.27 -3.97 18.40
N CYS A 150 -18.11 -4.96 18.08
CA CYS A 150 -19.08 -4.81 17.01
C CYS A 150 -20.05 -3.67 17.35
N ASP A 151 -20.53 -2.95 16.34
CA ASP A 151 -21.47 -1.84 16.53
C ASP A 151 -22.95 -2.27 16.50
N GLY A 152 -23.23 -3.57 16.31
CA GLY A 152 -24.58 -4.10 16.13
C GLY A 152 -25.14 -3.95 14.71
N LEU A 153 -24.40 -3.29 13.81
CA LEU A 153 -24.74 -3.10 12.40
C LEU A 153 -23.82 -3.90 11.47
N GLY A 154 -22.79 -4.52 12.04
CA GLY A 154 -21.89 -5.45 11.34
C GLY A 154 -20.50 -4.89 11.09
N GLU A 155 -20.16 -3.75 11.70
CA GLU A 155 -18.81 -3.19 11.65
C GLU A 155 -18.13 -3.34 13.01
N CYS A 156 -16.82 -3.61 12.97
CA CYS A 156 -15.98 -3.55 14.16
C CYS A 156 -15.52 -2.10 14.37
N ARG A 157 -15.65 -1.59 15.61
CA ARG A 157 -15.24 -0.24 15.97
C ARG A 157 -14.54 -0.21 17.31
N GLY A 158 -13.43 0.52 17.39
CA GLY A 158 -12.78 0.86 18.64
C GLY A 158 -12.94 2.33 19.08
N GLU A 159 -12.52 2.59 20.31
CA GLU A 159 -12.39 3.91 20.90
C GLU A 159 -11.07 4.55 20.49
N GLU A 160 -11.12 5.67 19.76
CA GLU A 160 -9.92 6.39 19.32
C GLU A 160 -9.06 6.88 20.50
N TYR A 161 -7.75 6.79 20.33
CA TYR A 161 -6.78 7.44 21.19
C TYR A 161 -5.61 8.02 20.37
N SER A 162 -4.83 8.91 20.99
CA SER A 162 -3.71 9.59 20.34
C SER A 162 -2.43 9.37 21.12
N CYS A 163 -1.35 9.09 20.39
CA CYS A 163 -0.02 8.96 20.96
C CYS A 163 0.84 10.22 20.85
N ASN A 164 0.44 11.26 20.11
CA ASN A 164 1.29 12.42 19.84
C ASN A 164 2.02 12.98 21.08
N ASP A 165 3.35 12.84 21.09
CA ASP A 165 4.24 13.32 22.16
C ASP A 165 4.75 14.76 21.94
N ASN A 166 4.43 15.36 20.80
CA ASN A 166 4.89 16.66 20.32
C ASN A 166 6.41 16.76 20.11
N ILE A 167 7.08 15.65 19.80
CA ILE A 167 8.50 15.61 19.46
C ILE A 167 8.66 15.29 17.96
N ASP A 168 9.14 16.27 17.19
CA ASP A 168 9.15 16.16 15.72
C ASP A 168 10.02 15.03 15.17
N CYS A 169 11.02 14.56 15.92
CA CYS A 169 11.91 13.48 15.51
C CYS A 169 11.53 12.09 16.06
N THR A 170 10.43 11.94 16.78
CA THR A 170 9.89 10.62 17.17
C THR A 170 8.74 10.23 16.25
N LEU A 171 8.49 8.93 16.13
CA LEU A 171 7.27 8.41 15.52
C LEU A 171 6.21 8.20 16.59
N ASP A 172 4.97 8.57 16.30
CA ASP A 172 3.83 8.32 17.18
C ASP A 172 3.18 6.97 16.82
N LEU A 173 3.59 5.89 17.47
CA LEU A 173 3.08 4.55 17.18
C LEU A 173 2.13 4.08 18.28
N CYS A 174 0.90 3.77 17.88
CA CYS A 174 -0.11 3.17 18.73
C CYS A 174 0.06 1.62 18.77
N ASP A 175 -0.44 0.97 19.83
CA ASP A 175 -0.31 -0.47 20.09
C ASP A 175 -1.64 -1.26 20.14
N GLY A 176 -2.78 -0.62 19.82
CA GLY A 176 -4.12 -1.21 19.84
C GLY A 176 -4.71 -1.42 21.23
N ASN A 177 -3.96 -1.10 22.29
CA ASN A 177 -4.33 -1.37 23.68
C ASN A 177 -4.34 -0.09 24.53
N GLY A 178 -4.20 1.08 23.90
CA GLY A 178 -4.09 2.37 24.57
C GLY A 178 -2.68 2.72 25.05
N GLY A 179 -1.67 1.95 24.65
CA GLY A 179 -0.25 2.27 24.83
C GLY A 179 0.36 2.93 23.60
N CYS A 180 1.55 3.50 23.80
CA CYS A 180 2.26 4.29 22.81
C CYS A 180 3.76 3.94 22.78
N GLN A 181 4.34 3.98 21.59
CA GLN A 181 5.77 3.82 21.35
C GLN A 181 6.30 5.00 20.54
N TYR A 182 7.51 5.45 20.89
CA TYR A 182 8.13 6.66 20.36
C TYR A 182 9.53 6.42 19.78
N PRO A 183 9.70 5.52 18.80
CA PRO A 183 11.02 5.30 18.22
C PRO A 183 11.49 6.56 17.49
N ILE A 184 12.78 6.86 17.60
CA ILE A 184 13.41 8.00 16.93
C ILE A 184 13.42 7.73 15.41
N LYS A 185 13.00 8.73 14.62
CA LYS A 185 13.02 8.67 13.15
C LYS A 185 14.45 8.44 12.65
N ASN A 186 14.59 7.63 11.59
CA ASN A 186 15.88 7.17 11.08
C ASN A 186 16.91 8.27 10.70
N ASN A 187 16.48 9.52 10.48
CA ASN A 187 17.35 10.63 10.09
C ASN A 187 17.69 11.59 11.24
N TYR A 188 17.38 11.19 12.48
CA TYR A 188 17.57 12.02 13.65
C TYR A 188 18.24 11.25 14.79
N CYS A 189 19.03 11.98 15.56
CA CYS A 189 19.29 11.68 16.95
C CYS A 189 18.34 12.49 17.84
N PHE A 190 17.95 11.94 18.98
CA PHE A 190 17.26 12.64 20.04
C PHE A 190 18.19 12.76 21.25
N ILE A 191 18.86 13.91 21.37
CA ILE A 191 19.93 14.11 22.34
C ILE A 191 19.53 15.27 23.25
N ASN A 192 19.54 15.04 24.57
CA ASN A 192 19.18 16.04 25.58
C ASN A 192 17.80 16.72 25.38
N GLY A 193 16.84 16.02 24.76
CA GLY A 193 15.51 16.57 24.49
C GLY A 193 15.39 17.34 23.17
N GLU A 194 16.44 17.38 22.37
CA GLU A 194 16.46 18.06 21.07
C GLU A 194 16.57 17.07 19.92
N CYS A 195 15.92 17.42 18.81
CA CYS A 195 15.99 16.69 17.57
C CYS A 195 17.18 17.20 16.74
N ILE A 196 18.19 16.36 16.57
CA ILE A 196 19.40 16.69 15.82
C ILE A 196 19.38 15.86 14.53
N GLU A 197 19.44 16.50 13.37
CA GLU A 197 19.53 15.79 12.09
C GLU A 197 20.84 15.00 12.00
N ASP A 198 20.80 13.89 11.27
CA ASP A 198 21.96 13.05 11.03
C ASP A 198 23.14 13.87 10.49
N LEU A 199 24.33 13.56 10.99
CA LEU A 199 25.61 14.20 10.67
C LEU A 199 25.76 15.68 11.10
N LEU A 200 24.79 16.27 11.81
CA LEU A 200 24.98 17.61 12.37
C LEU A 200 25.94 17.58 13.56
N VAL A 201 26.86 18.54 13.55
CA VAL A 201 27.87 18.77 14.60
C VAL A 201 27.22 19.45 15.81
N ASP A 202 27.63 19.07 17.02
CA ASP A 202 27.20 19.72 18.26
C ASP A 202 27.67 21.19 18.27
N PRO A 203 26.76 22.17 18.32
CA PRO A 203 27.12 23.60 18.29
C PRO A 203 27.92 24.04 19.51
N THR A 204 27.94 23.24 20.59
CA THR A 204 28.71 23.50 21.82
C THR A 204 30.03 22.75 21.86
N ASN A 205 30.25 21.77 20.96
CA ASN A 205 31.46 20.96 20.90
C ASN A 205 31.65 20.36 19.50
N GLU A 206 32.50 20.98 18.69
CA GLU A 206 32.69 20.54 17.30
C GLU A 206 33.34 19.16 17.14
N CYS A 207 33.87 18.58 18.22
CA CYS A 207 34.37 17.21 18.25
C CYS A 207 33.28 16.16 18.55
N LYS A 208 32.01 16.55 18.46
CA LYS A 208 30.83 15.68 18.58
C LYS A 208 29.86 15.94 17.45
N TYR A 209 29.18 14.89 16.99
CA TYR A 209 28.17 14.99 15.94
C TYR A 209 27.11 13.89 16.09
N CYS A 210 25.91 14.13 15.53
CA CYS A 210 24.87 13.11 15.48
C CYS A 210 25.23 12.07 14.42
N ASN A 211 25.16 10.79 14.78
CA ASN A 211 25.33 9.69 13.85
C ASN A 211 24.26 8.64 14.14
N VAL A 212 23.23 8.61 13.30
CA VAL A 212 22.05 7.76 13.49
C VAL A 212 22.35 6.27 13.39
N LEU A 213 23.47 5.90 12.77
CA LEU A 213 23.92 4.51 12.67
C LEU A 213 24.78 4.06 13.86
N ALA A 214 25.31 4.99 14.65
CA ALA A 214 26.11 4.70 15.83
C ALA A 214 25.23 4.64 17.08
N ASP A 215 24.56 5.74 17.41
CA ASP A 215 23.60 5.84 18.51
C ASP A 215 22.69 7.05 18.28
N GLN A 216 21.37 6.84 18.27
CA GLN A 216 20.40 7.91 18.14
C GLN A 216 20.15 8.66 19.45
N ASN A 217 20.64 8.19 20.59
CA ASN A 217 20.39 8.78 21.91
C ASN A 217 21.60 9.54 22.49
N ASP A 218 22.76 9.50 21.84
CA ASP A 218 23.97 10.15 22.33
C ASP A 218 24.82 10.71 21.18
N TRP A 219 25.68 11.65 21.52
CA TRP A 219 26.65 12.22 20.59
C TRP A 219 27.71 11.21 20.19
N THR A 220 28.04 11.16 18.90
CA THR A 220 29.19 10.40 18.41
C THR A 220 30.44 11.28 18.40
N ASN A 221 31.57 10.74 18.86
CA ASN A 221 32.84 11.45 18.85
C ASN A 221 33.38 11.56 17.42
N VAL A 222 33.77 12.76 17.02
CA VAL A 222 34.51 13.00 15.79
C VAL A 222 35.85 12.27 15.85
N VAL A 223 36.30 11.74 14.71
CA VAL A 223 37.53 10.96 14.61
C VAL A 223 38.76 11.76 15.06
N ASN A 224 39.75 11.04 15.61
CA ASN A 224 40.99 11.66 16.07
C ASN A 224 41.74 12.32 14.90
N GLY A 225 42.20 13.55 15.08
CA GLY A 225 42.91 14.33 14.06
C GLY A 225 42.03 15.21 13.16
N THR A 226 40.71 15.21 13.33
CA THR A 226 39.85 16.22 12.69
C THR A 226 40.12 17.60 13.29
N LYS A 227 40.26 18.62 12.44
CA LYS A 227 40.48 20.01 12.89
C LYS A 227 39.32 20.49 13.76
N CYS A 228 39.66 21.19 14.82
CA CYS A 228 38.75 21.90 15.70
C CYS A 228 39.41 23.23 16.12
N ASN A 229 38.87 23.90 17.13
CA ASN A 229 39.37 25.12 17.75
C ASN A 229 39.08 25.05 19.25
N ASP A 230 40.13 24.96 20.06
CA ASP A 230 39.98 24.90 21.53
C ASP A 230 39.88 26.28 22.19
N GLY A 231 40.02 27.35 21.40
CA GLY A 231 39.96 28.74 21.82
C GLY A 231 41.25 29.29 22.44
N ASP A 232 42.33 28.51 22.51
CA ASP A 232 43.63 28.95 23.03
C ASP A 232 44.59 29.37 21.90
N GLU A 233 44.79 30.68 21.75
CA GLU A 233 45.72 31.24 20.76
C GLU A 233 47.19 30.80 20.95
N SER A 234 47.57 30.26 22.12
CA SER A 234 48.92 29.77 22.41
C SER A 234 49.23 28.43 21.75
N THR A 235 48.19 27.72 21.30
CA THR A 235 48.25 26.43 20.62
C THR A 235 47.59 26.57 19.25
N PRO A 236 48.32 27.01 18.21
CA PRO A 236 47.70 27.34 16.92
C PRO A 236 47.20 26.14 16.10
N PHE A 237 47.29 24.92 16.63
CA PHE A 237 46.91 23.69 15.95
C PHE A 237 46.00 22.88 16.86
N ASP A 238 44.70 22.79 16.52
CA ASP A 238 43.73 22.10 17.37
C ASP A 238 43.07 20.95 16.63
N TYR A 239 43.00 19.80 17.31
CA TYR A 239 42.49 18.57 16.75
C TYR A 239 41.63 17.81 17.77
N CYS A 240 40.58 17.18 17.27
CA CYS A 240 39.76 16.27 18.06
C CYS A 240 40.59 15.05 18.49
N ASP A 241 40.42 14.60 19.73
CA ASP A 241 41.17 13.47 20.30
C ASP A 241 40.53 12.09 20.09
N GLY A 242 39.42 12.02 19.33
CA GLY A 242 38.62 10.80 19.15
C GLY A 242 37.74 10.44 20.36
N LYS A 243 37.74 11.25 21.42
CA LYS A 243 36.98 11.05 22.67
C LYS A 243 36.05 12.22 22.96
N GLY A 244 35.80 13.07 21.96
CA GLY A 244 34.89 14.20 22.05
C GLY A 244 35.50 15.45 22.68
N LYS A 245 36.84 15.57 22.69
CA LYS A 245 37.53 16.78 23.16
C LYS A 245 38.41 17.37 22.06
N CYS A 246 38.30 18.70 21.89
CA CYS A 246 39.25 19.48 21.11
C CYS A 246 40.52 19.75 21.95
N VAL A 247 41.69 19.45 21.39
CA VAL A 247 42.99 19.57 22.07
C VAL A 247 43.95 20.37 21.21
N GLY A 248 44.50 21.46 21.76
CA GLY A 248 45.51 22.28 21.11
C GLY A 248 46.96 21.82 21.28
N TYR A 249 47.77 22.10 20.26
CA TYR A 249 49.19 21.77 20.16
C TYR A 249 50.02 22.98 19.73
N LYS A 250 51.24 23.09 20.28
CA LYS A 250 52.21 24.14 19.90
C LYS A 250 52.86 23.90 18.53
N THR A 251 52.89 22.65 18.10
CA THR A 251 53.45 22.19 16.83
C THR A 251 52.47 21.18 16.24
N ASP A 252 52.22 21.24 14.94
CA ASP A 252 51.25 20.37 14.28
C ASP A 252 51.62 18.88 14.38
N PRO A 253 50.92 18.08 15.20
CA PRO A 253 51.24 16.66 15.39
C PRO A 253 50.75 15.79 14.23
N PHE A 254 49.91 16.32 13.34
CA PHE A 254 49.39 15.64 12.14
C PHE A 254 50.02 16.18 10.85
N SER A 255 50.96 17.13 10.96
CA SER A 255 51.85 17.49 9.86
C SER A 255 52.85 16.35 9.65
N ASP A 256 52.45 15.33 8.89
CA ASP A 256 53.43 14.36 8.42
C ASP A 256 54.45 15.08 7.54
N ALA A 257 55.71 15.04 7.98
CA ALA A 257 56.85 15.24 7.10
C ALA A 257 56.88 14.07 6.08
N GLY A 258 56.06 14.15 5.02
CA GLY A 258 56.36 13.50 3.74
C GLY A 258 55.52 12.30 3.27
N THR A 259 54.24 12.17 3.61
CA THR A 259 53.33 11.28 2.86
C THR A 259 52.01 11.98 2.54
N GLU A 260 51.68 12.04 1.25
CA GLU A 260 50.41 12.56 0.73
C GLU A 260 49.24 11.74 1.29
N HIS A 261 48.47 12.33 2.21
CA HIS A 261 47.17 11.82 2.58
C HIS A 261 46.19 12.27 1.49
N THR A 262 45.79 11.34 0.62
CA THR A 262 44.68 11.57 -0.31
C THR A 262 43.40 11.74 0.49
N ASP A 263 42.77 12.90 0.33
CA ASP A 263 41.41 13.18 0.80
C ASP A 263 40.46 12.08 0.32
N VAL A 264 39.86 11.32 1.25
CA VAL A 264 38.76 10.40 0.94
C VAL A 264 37.47 11.21 0.92
N TYR A 265 37.34 12.12 -0.05
CA TYR A 265 36.07 12.69 -0.51
C TYR A 265 36.26 13.21 -1.94
N ASP A 266 36.37 12.29 -2.90
CA ASP A 266 35.85 12.57 -4.24
C ASP A 266 35.33 11.27 -4.87
N THR A 267 34.01 11.18 -4.95
CA THR A 267 33.31 10.24 -5.84
C THR A 267 33.54 10.69 -7.29
N GLU A 268 34.52 10.10 -7.98
CA GLU A 268 34.57 10.20 -9.44
C GLU A 268 33.62 9.18 -10.08
N LEU A 269 32.51 9.71 -10.60
CA LEU A 269 31.79 9.13 -11.73
C LEU A 269 32.71 9.15 -12.96
N GLY A 270 33.24 7.97 -13.31
CA GLY A 270 33.34 7.45 -14.68
C GLY A 270 34.20 8.20 -15.69
N SER A 271 35.34 7.61 -16.05
CA SER A 271 35.61 7.26 -17.46
C SER A 271 36.86 6.38 -17.60
N ASP A 272 36.68 5.06 -17.59
CA ASP A 272 37.67 4.15 -18.15
C ASP A 272 37.06 3.40 -19.33
N THR A 273 37.43 3.83 -20.53
CA THR A 273 37.27 3.03 -21.74
C THR A 273 38.36 1.98 -21.82
N ASN A 274 37.90 0.72 -21.88
CA ASN A 274 38.57 -0.45 -22.46
C ASN A 274 39.85 -0.97 -21.78
N GLU A 275 39.69 -1.99 -20.94
CA GLU A 275 40.28 -3.29 -21.27
C GLU A 275 39.40 -4.45 -20.77
N LYS A 276 39.15 -5.39 -21.68
CA LYS A 276 38.22 -6.51 -21.53
C LYS A 276 38.72 -7.50 -20.48
N MET A 277 37.86 -7.89 -19.55
CA MET A 277 37.90 -9.25 -19.00
C MET A 277 36.51 -9.77 -18.68
N GLN A 278 36.09 -10.72 -19.52
CA GLN A 278 34.87 -11.52 -19.46
C GLN A 278 34.92 -12.42 -18.21
N ILE A 279 33.89 -12.35 -17.37
CA ILE A 279 33.63 -13.35 -16.33
C ILE A 279 32.59 -14.31 -16.91
N ASP A 280 33.03 -15.49 -17.33
CA ASP A 280 32.14 -16.63 -17.54
C ASP A 280 32.15 -17.53 -16.31
N ARG A 281 30.93 -17.80 -15.83
CA ARG A 281 30.59 -18.85 -14.86
C ARG A 281 31.03 -20.21 -15.40
N GLU A 282 31.66 -21.01 -14.56
CA GLU A 282 31.36 -22.42 -14.28
C GLU A 282 32.58 -23.10 -13.63
N GLY A 283 32.37 -23.93 -12.60
CA GLY A 283 33.45 -24.74 -12.06
C GLY A 283 33.31 -25.19 -10.61
N CYS A 284 32.13 -25.64 -10.19
CA CYS A 284 32.02 -26.56 -9.06
C CYS A 284 32.28 -27.97 -9.60
N SER A 285 33.32 -28.66 -9.15
CA SER A 285 33.49 -30.09 -9.46
C SER A 285 34.35 -30.80 -8.42
N CYS A 286 33.75 -31.84 -7.86
CA CYS A 286 34.30 -32.81 -6.93
C CYS A 286 34.84 -34.05 -7.70
N SER A 287 35.83 -34.71 -7.10
CA SER A 287 36.15 -36.15 -7.17
C SER A 287 36.71 -36.83 -8.43
N THR A 288 37.88 -37.47 -8.21
CA THR A 288 38.34 -38.84 -8.57
C THR A 288 38.48 -39.29 -10.04
N LEU A 289 39.68 -39.77 -10.42
CA LEU A 289 40.04 -41.20 -10.60
C LEU A 289 41.43 -41.34 -11.29
N GLU A 290 42.18 -42.33 -10.78
CA GLU A 290 43.44 -42.96 -11.26
C GLU A 290 44.76 -42.17 -11.30
#